data_AF-A0A2V9BML7-F1
#
_entry.id   AF-A0A2V9BML7-F1
#
_cell.length_a   1.000
_cell.length_b   1.000
_cell.length_c   1.000
_cell.angle_alpha   90.00
_cell.angle_beta   90.00
_cell.angle_gamma   90.00
#
_symmetry.space_group_name_H-M   'P 1'
#
loop_
_entity.id
_entity.type
_entity.pdbx_description
1 polymer ?
#
loop_
_entity_poly.entity_id
_entity_poly.type
_entity_poly.pdbx_seq_one_letter_code
_entity_poly.pdbx_strand_id
1 'polypeptide(L)' 'MRMKTLALPLLLWATLAVPLRGADNLRLNPRLNYSSDSQDGPLITGDHMDDGAMQGQPNYVIFYGEG' A
#
# COMPACT_ATOMS: atom_id res chain seq x y z
N MET A 1 -21.96 26.71 26.20
CA MET A 1 -21.49 26.73 24.80
C MET A 1 -19.96 26.67 24.74
N ARG A 2 -19.32 25.53 25.05
CA ARG A 2 -17.84 25.35 24.94
C ARG A 2 -17.36 23.90 24.67
N MET A 3 -18.27 22.94 24.43
CA MET A 3 -17.88 21.54 24.14
C MET A 3 -17.67 21.25 22.66
N LYS A 4 -18.17 22.10 21.75
CA LYS A 4 -18.03 21.89 20.29
C LYS A 4 -16.63 22.25 19.78
N THR A 5 -15.90 23.12 20.49
CA THR A 5 -14.59 23.63 20.06
C THR A 5 -13.46 22.63 20.27
N LEU A 6 -13.61 21.66 21.18
CA LEU A 6 -12.61 20.59 21.39
C LEU A 6 -12.80 19.38 20.46
N ALA A 7 -13.96 19.21 19.85
CA ALA A 7 -14.22 18.06 18.97
C ALA A 7 -13.41 18.13 17.66
N LEU A 8 -13.18 19.34 17.16
CA LEU A 8 -12.51 19.58 15.88
C LEU A 8 -11.00 19.19 15.87
N PRO A 9 -10.17 19.57 16.86
CA PRO A 9 -8.77 19.12 16.90
C PRO A 9 -8.65 17.61 17.15
N LEU A 10 -9.59 17.01 17.88
CA LEU A 10 -9.58 15.57 18.16
C LEU A 10 -9.85 14.74 16.90
N LEU A 11 -10.78 15.22 16.05
CA LEU A 11 -11.06 14.62 14.74
C LEU A 11 -9.87 14.75 13.78
N LEU A 12 -9.15 15.88 13.82
CA LEU A 12 -7.96 16.12 13.01
C LEU A 12 -6.78 15.20 13.41
N TRP A 13 -6.64 14.89 14.70
CA TRP A 13 -5.65 13.92 15.18
C TRP A 13 -6.00 12.48 14.77
N ALA A 14 -7.28 12.11 14.78
CA ALA A 14 -7.71 10.77 14.38
C ALA A 14 -7.42 10.46 12.90
N THR A 15 -7.44 11.48 12.02
CA THR A 15 -7.12 11.31 10.60
C THR A 15 -5.62 11.08 10.32
N LEU A 16 -4.72 11.42 11.24
CA LEU A 16 -3.28 11.19 11.10
C LEU A 16 -2.86 9.77 11.51
N ALA A 17 -3.75 8.99 12.13
CA ALA A 17 -3.45 7.67 12.67
C ALA A 17 -3.77 6.51 11.72
N VAL A 18 -3.92 6.76 10.41
CA VAL A 18 -4.03 5.66 9.45
C VAL A 18 -2.66 4.98 9.37
N PRO A 19 -2.53 3.70 9.77
CA PRO A 19 -1.26 3.02 9.70
C PRO A 19 -0.89 2.84 8.23
N LEU A 20 0.08 3.62 7.75
CA LEU A 20 0.75 3.36 6.48
C LEU A 20 1.59 2.10 6.67
N ARG A 21 0.98 0.94 6.37
CA ARG A 21 1.68 -0.33 6.38
C ARG A 21 2.47 -0.46 5.09
N GLY A 22 3.74 -0.80 5.22
CA GLY A 22 4.50 -1.29 4.07
C GLY A 22 3.95 -2.64 3.66
N ALA A 23 3.94 -2.92 2.37
CA ALA A 23 3.56 -4.23 1.87
C ALA A 23 4.51 -5.30 2.44
N ASP A 24 3.95 -6.39 2.95
CA ASP A 24 4.69 -7.49 3.55
C ASP A 24 4.28 -8.85 2.94
N ASN A 25 4.95 -9.93 3.35
CA ASN A 25 4.77 -11.27 2.79
C ASN A 25 4.84 -11.32 1.25
N LEU A 26 5.75 -10.52 0.69
CA LEU A 26 5.95 -10.37 -0.75
C LEU A 26 6.32 -11.69 -1.40
N ARG A 27 5.66 -12.01 -2.51
CA ARG A 27 5.86 -13.23 -3.30
C ARG A 27 5.60 -12.96 -4.78
N LEU A 28 6.12 -13.81 -5.66
CA LEU A 28 5.73 -13.79 -7.07
C LEU A 28 4.24 -14.09 -7.21
N ASN A 29 3.55 -13.33 -8.05
CA ASN A 29 2.13 -13.54 -8.31
C ASN A 29 1.93 -14.90 -9.03
N PRO A 30 1.26 -15.88 -8.39
CA PRO A 30 1.14 -17.23 -8.95
C PRO A 30 0.18 -17.30 -10.14
N ARG A 31 -0.53 -16.20 -10.44
CA ARG A 31 -1.48 -16.11 -11.55
C ARG A 31 -0.84 -15.64 -12.85
N LEU A 32 0.45 -15.31 -12.84
CA LEU A 32 1.16 -14.87 -14.04
C LEU A 32 1.25 -16.02 -15.05
N ASN A 33 0.78 -15.77 -16.26
CA ASN A 33 0.96 -16.65 -17.39
C ASN A 33 2.08 -16.13 -18.28
N TYR A 34 3.30 -16.62 -18.05
CA TYR A 34 4.49 -16.24 -18.82
C TYR A 34 4.47 -16.64 -20.30
N SER A 35 3.46 -17.41 -20.73
CA SER A 35 3.31 -17.84 -22.13
C SER A 35 2.31 -16.99 -22.92
N SER A 36 1.77 -15.93 -22.30
CA SER A 36 0.76 -15.05 -22.87
C SER A 36 1.24 -13.61 -22.84
N ASP A 37 0.85 -12.82 -23.84
CA ASP A 37 1.08 -11.37 -23.88
C ASP A 37 0.04 -10.59 -23.04
N SER A 38 -0.68 -11.27 -22.14
CA SER A 38 -1.73 -10.68 -21.31
C SER A 38 -1.17 -9.93 -20.10
N GLN A 39 -1.83 -8.84 -19.71
CA GLN A 39 -1.58 -8.18 -18.43
C GLN A 39 -2.28 -8.95 -17.30
N ASP A 40 -1.61 -9.98 -16.78
CA ASP A 40 -2.14 -10.84 -15.70
C ASP A 40 -2.09 -10.20 -14.30
N GLY A 41 -1.75 -8.91 -14.26
CA GLY A 41 -1.57 -8.11 -13.05
C GLY A 41 -0.10 -7.91 -12.68
N PRO A 42 0.19 -7.52 -11.44
CA PRO A 42 1.55 -7.19 -11.01
C PRO A 42 2.42 -8.45 -10.89
N LEU A 43 3.72 -8.29 -11.13
CA LEU A 43 4.73 -9.35 -10.99
C LEU A 43 4.83 -9.87 -9.55
N ILE A 44 4.69 -8.96 -8.59
CA ILE A 44 4.80 -9.23 -7.15
C ILE A 44 3.45 -8.95 -6.50
N THR A 45 3.08 -9.81 -5.56
CA THR A 45 1.92 -9.65 -4.68
C THR A 45 2.33 -9.88 -3.24
N GLY A 46 1.47 -9.53 -2.30
CA GLY A 46 1.73 -9.57 -0.87
C GLY A 46 0.52 -9.04 -0.12
N ASP A 47 0.67 -8.83 1.18
CA ASP A 47 -0.35 -8.18 1.98
C ASP A 47 -0.12 -6.66 1.97
N HIS A 48 -1.18 -5.87 2.15
CA HIS A 48 -1.13 -4.38 2.25
C HIS A 48 -0.50 -3.69 1.04
N MET A 49 -0.58 -4.32 -0.15
CA MET A 49 -0.01 -3.80 -1.40
C MET A 49 -0.63 -2.46 -1.83
N ASP A 50 -1.87 -2.20 -1.41
CA ASP A 50 -2.68 -1.03 -1.73
C ASP A 50 -2.58 0.08 -0.68
N ASP A 51 -2.16 -0.22 0.56
CA ASP A 51 -2.04 0.76 1.65
C ASP A 51 -1.02 1.87 1.34
N GLY A 52 -0.01 1.57 0.53
CA GLY A 52 1.00 2.51 0.04
C GLY A 52 0.86 2.91 -1.42
N ALA A 53 -0.14 2.38 -2.14
CA ALA A 53 -0.32 2.66 -3.57
C ALA A 53 -1.19 3.89 -3.79
N MET A 54 -0.61 4.97 -4.32
CA MET A 54 -1.35 6.16 -4.74
C MET A 54 -1.47 6.22 -6.26
N GLN A 55 -2.68 6.44 -6.76
CA GLN A 55 -2.92 6.60 -8.20
C GLN A 55 -2.09 7.75 -8.76
N GLY A 56 -1.41 7.50 -9.87
CA GLY A 56 -0.56 8.49 -10.53
C GLY A 56 0.81 8.71 -9.89
N GLN A 57 1.13 8.02 -8.79
CA GLN A 57 2.47 8.00 -8.22
C GLN A 57 3.23 6.73 -8.59
N PRO A 58 4.52 6.82 -8.97
CA PRO A 58 5.34 5.65 -9.21
C PRO A 58 5.62 4.91 -7.90
N ASN A 59 5.43 3.60 -7.91
CA ASN A 59 5.79 2.72 -6.80
C ASN A 59 7.01 1.89 -7.21
N TYR A 60 8.00 1.78 -6.31
CA TYR A 60 9.25 1.08 -6.59
C TYR A 60 9.30 -0.23 -5.80
N VAL A 61 9.72 -1.30 -6.46
CA VAL A 61 10.11 -2.54 -5.78
C VAL A 61 11.60 -2.75 -5.96
N ILE A 62 12.33 -2.86 -4.84
CA ILE A 62 13.78 -3.07 -4.83
C ILE A 62 14.04 -4.51 -4.42
N PHE A 63 14.66 -5.26 -5.33
CA PHE A 63 15.20 -6.59 -5.02
C PHE A 63 16.66 -6.43 -4.58
N TYR A 64 17.00 -6.99 -3.43
CA TYR A 64 18.36 -7.05 -2.93
C TYR A 64 18.70 -8.49 -2.54
N GLY A 65 19.85 -8.97 -2.99
CA GLY A 65 20.40 -10.25 -2.58
C GLY A 65 21.89 -10.06 -2.33
N GLU A 66 22.35 -10.40 -1.13
CA GLU A 66 23.77 -10.54 -0.83
C GLU A 66 24.24 -11.93 -1.26
N GLY A 67 25.37 -11.97 -1.96
CA GLY A 67 26.13 -13.18 -2.22
C GLY A 67 27.25 -13.34 -1.21
#